data_AF-A0A6G3WQZ1-F1
#
_entry.id   AF-A0A6G3WQZ1-F1
#
_cell.length_a   1.000
_cell.length_b   1.000
_cell.length_c   1.000
_cell.angle_alpha   90.00
_cell.angle_beta   90.00
_cell.angle_gamma   90.00
#
_symmetry.space_group_name_H-M   'P 1'
#
loop_
_entity.id
_entity.type
_entity.pdbx_description
1 polymer ?
#
loop_
_entity_poly.entity_id
_entity_poly.type
_entity_poly.pdbx_seq_one_letter_code
_entity_poly.pdbx_strand_id
1 'polypeptide(L)'
;MTMTDRPVEPQGESGACCARHDSPGARPGTEEPESARERVNRRWNEILQETRVTQTGVQILFGFLLSVAFTPLFRELETLDRAIYVTTVVLGAAATGALIAPVSIHRFLSGQRMKDDVVEAAGRLMMCGMVLLALTIGCTLLLILRFVVPGVLAEMLVAGVMLWFGLCWYALPLYLRRRGDRRSRTTDA
;
A
#
# COMPACT_ATOMS: atom_id res chain seq x y z
N MET A 1 66.12 28.17 26.34
CA MET A 1 67.55 28.41 26.01
C MET A 1 67.89 27.42 24.91
N THR A 2 68.19 27.76 23.67
CA THR A 2 68.80 28.95 23.10
C THR A 2 68.41 29.03 21.63
N MET A 3 68.22 30.26 21.20
CA MET A 3 67.99 30.73 19.84
C MET A 3 69.33 30.75 19.11
N THR A 4 69.38 30.27 17.86
CA THR A 4 70.40 30.72 16.92
C THR A 4 69.85 30.75 15.50
N ASP A 5 70.17 31.87 14.88
CA ASP A 5 69.60 32.54 13.74
C ASP A 5 70.23 32.07 12.42
N ARG A 6 69.53 32.21 11.29
CA ARG A 6 70.13 32.41 9.96
C ARG A 6 69.15 33.08 8.98
N PRO A 7 69.51 34.23 8.38
CA PRO A 7 68.67 34.97 7.43
C PRO A 7 69.08 34.75 5.96
N VAL A 8 68.13 34.82 5.02
CA VAL A 8 68.31 35.15 3.59
C VAL A 8 67.01 35.77 3.03
N GLU A 9 67.11 37.01 2.52
CA GLU A 9 66.11 37.86 1.82
C GLU A 9 65.82 37.41 0.35
N PRO A 10 65.10 38.17 -0.52
CA PRO A 10 63.80 38.86 -0.42
C PRO A 10 62.85 38.58 -1.63
N GLN A 11 61.65 39.20 -1.59
CA GLN A 11 60.82 39.66 -2.73
C GLN A 11 60.12 38.65 -3.65
N GLY A 12 58.79 38.82 -3.75
CA GLY A 12 57.97 38.20 -4.78
C GLY A 12 56.52 38.66 -4.68
N GLU A 13 56.23 39.78 -5.33
CA GLU A 13 54.98 40.09 -6.03
C GLU A 13 53.67 40.12 -5.22
N SER A 14 53.11 41.32 -5.01
CA SER A 14 52.25 42.02 -5.97
C SER A 14 50.80 41.55 -5.89
N GLY A 15 49.97 42.46 -5.37
CA GLY A 15 48.73 42.77 -6.05
C GLY A 15 47.45 42.17 -5.49
N ALA A 16 46.50 43.09 -5.33
CA ALA A 16 45.08 42.90 -5.59
C ALA A 16 44.20 42.38 -4.44
N CYS A 17 43.54 43.37 -3.84
CA CYS A 17 42.09 43.48 -3.75
C CYS A 17 41.31 42.29 -3.16
N CYS A 18 40.83 42.53 -1.94
CA CYS A 18 39.44 42.30 -1.52
C CYS A 18 38.54 41.68 -2.60
N ALA A 19 38.34 40.38 -2.53
CA ALA A 19 37.11 39.75 -2.96
C ALA A 19 36.75 38.68 -1.93
N ARG A 20 36.04 39.11 -0.88
CA ARG A 20 35.23 38.21 -0.08
C ARG A 20 34.30 37.51 -1.07
N HIS A 21 34.46 36.21 -1.24
CA HIS A 21 33.44 35.36 -1.81
C HIS A 21 32.32 35.27 -0.77
N ASP A 22 31.48 36.30 -0.71
CA ASP A 22 30.15 36.20 -0.14
C ASP A 22 29.38 35.25 -1.07
N SER A 23 29.48 33.95 -0.81
CA SER A 23 28.49 32.99 -1.26
C SER A 23 27.15 33.51 -0.76
N PRO A 24 26.19 33.89 -1.63
CA PRO A 24 24.88 34.32 -1.19
C PRO A 24 24.33 33.18 -0.34
N GLY A 25 24.11 33.46 0.93
CA GLY A 25 23.57 32.49 1.87
C GLY A 25 22.35 31.83 1.24
N ALA A 26 22.47 30.53 0.96
CA ALA A 26 21.33 29.68 0.73
C ALA A 26 20.44 29.86 1.96
N ARG A 27 19.37 30.66 1.81
CA ARG A 27 18.37 30.83 2.84
C ARG A 27 17.84 29.43 3.16
N PRO A 28 18.00 28.91 4.39
CA PRO A 28 17.35 27.66 4.75
C PRO A 28 15.86 27.99 4.88
N GLY A 29 15.08 27.81 3.81
CA GLY A 29 13.63 28.01 3.89
C GLY A 29 12.85 28.28 2.61
N THR A 30 13.47 28.43 1.44
CA THR A 30 12.70 28.34 0.18
C THR A 30 12.75 26.90 -0.30
N GLU A 31 11.93 26.05 0.32
CA GLU A 31 11.47 24.83 -0.35
C GLU A 31 10.90 25.29 -1.70
N GLU A 32 11.51 24.83 -2.81
CA GLU A 32 10.93 25.09 -4.12
C GLU A 32 9.48 24.59 -4.12
N PRO A 33 8.53 25.34 -4.68
CA PRO A 33 7.14 24.94 -4.69
C PRO A 33 7.02 23.58 -5.38
N GLU A 34 6.74 22.55 -4.58
CA GLU A 34 6.66 21.16 -4.99
C GLU A 34 5.92 21.03 -6.32
N SER A 35 6.52 20.32 -7.29
CA SER A 35 5.87 20.16 -8.60
C SER A 35 4.57 19.34 -8.45
N ALA A 36 3.59 19.56 -9.33
CA ALA A 36 2.33 18.79 -9.29
C ALA A 36 2.57 17.26 -9.36
N ARG A 37 3.64 16.84 -10.04
CA ARG A 37 4.08 15.45 -10.15
C ARG A 37 4.61 14.89 -8.82
N GLU A 38 5.36 15.70 -8.10
CA GLU A 38 5.95 15.33 -6.82
C GLU A 38 4.88 15.20 -5.73
N ARG A 39 3.85 16.09 -5.75
CA ARG A 39 2.64 15.95 -4.91
C ARG A 39 1.90 14.63 -5.13
N VAL A 40 1.70 14.25 -6.40
CA VAL A 40 1.03 12.98 -6.74
C VAL A 40 1.88 11.79 -6.29
N ASN A 41 3.19 11.84 -6.46
CA ASN A 41 4.09 10.77 -6.04
C ASN A 41 4.15 10.61 -4.51
N ARG A 42 4.13 11.73 -3.75
CA ARG A 42 4.08 11.69 -2.28
C ARG A 42 2.76 11.08 -1.79
N ARG A 43 1.62 11.58 -2.29
CA ARG A 43 0.29 11.00 -1.97
C ARG A 43 0.20 9.53 -2.35
N TRP A 44 0.77 9.14 -3.48
CA TRP A 44 0.81 7.75 -3.91
C TRP A 44 1.61 6.88 -2.92
N ASN A 45 2.78 7.34 -2.48
CA ASN A 45 3.59 6.63 -1.49
C ASN A 45 2.88 6.51 -0.13
N GLU A 46 2.16 7.54 0.32
CA GLU A 46 1.32 7.50 1.52
C GLU A 46 0.24 6.41 1.38
N ILE A 47 -0.51 6.39 0.26
CA ILE A 47 -1.53 5.38 -0.02
C ILE A 47 -0.93 3.98 -0.11
N LEU A 48 0.24 3.81 -0.74
CA LEU A 48 0.95 2.53 -0.80
C LEU A 48 1.40 2.06 0.59
N GLN A 49 1.78 2.97 1.47
CA GLN A 49 2.19 2.65 2.84
C GLN A 49 0.98 2.21 3.68
N GLU A 50 -0.15 2.91 3.58
CA GLU A 50 -1.41 2.50 4.20
C GLU A 50 -1.90 1.15 3.65
N THR A 51 -1.81 0.95 2.34
CA THR A 51 -2.16 -0.31 1.68
C THR A 51 -1.25 -1.45 2.16
N ARG A 52 0.03 -1.17 2.42
CA ARG A 52 1.00 -2.18 2.89
C ARG A 52 0.63 -2.72 4.27
N VAL A 53 0.04 -1.90 5.16
CA VAL A 53 -0.46 -2.36 6.46
C VAL A 53 -1.56 -3.41 6.28
N THR A 54 -2.43 -3.22 5.29
CA THR A 54 -3.48 -4.19 4.97
C THR A 54 -2.89 -5.43 4.29
N GLN A 55 -1.89 -5.24 3.42
CA GLN A 55 -1.24 -6.31 2.68
C GLN A 55 -0.57 -7.33 3.58
N THR A 56 0.08 -6.92 4.68
CA THR A 56 0.70 -7.86 5.63
C THR A 56 -0.33 -8.79 6.28
N GLY A 57 -1.52 -8.27 6.61
CA GLY A 57 -2.63 -9.07 7.13
C GLY A 57 -3.06 -10.18 6.16
N VAL A 58 -3.17 -9.85 4.87
CA VAL A 58 -3.51 -10.82 3.81
C VAL A 58 -2.46 -11.91 3.67
N GLN A 59 -1.17 -11.53 3.71
CA GLN A 59 -0.07 -12.49 3.58
C GLN A 59 -0.02 -13.48 4.74
N ILE A 60 -0.24 -13.00 5.97
CA ILE A 60 -0.30 -13.85 7.16
C ILE A 60 -1.48 -14.82 7.06
N LEU A 61 -2.67 -14.32 6.72
CA LEU A 61 -3.86 -15.15 6.51
C LEU A 61 -3.60 -16.22 5.46
N PHE A 62 -3.09 -15.83 4.28
CA PHE A 62 -2.79 -16.75 3.19
C PHE A 62 -1.76 -17.81 3.59
N GLY A 63 -0.72 -17.43 4.33
CA GLY A 63 0.27 -18.36 4.88
C GLY A 63 -0.36 -19.39 5.81
N PHE A 64 -1.22 -18.96 6.75
CA PHE A 64 -1.95 -19.88 7.62
C PHE A 64 -2.88 -20.82 6.85
N LEU A 65 -3.60 -20.30 5.84
CA LEU A 65 -4.40 -21.14 4.96
C LEU A 65 -3.55 -22.24 4.34
N LEU A 66 -2.40 -21.90 3.75
CA LEU A 66 -1.48 -22.88 3.16
C LEU A 66 -0.95 -23.89 4.17
N SER A 67 -0.64 -23.48 5.40
CA SER A 67 -0.19 -24.40 6.45
C SER A 67 -1.23 -25.49 6.76
N VAL A 68 -2.53 -25.16 6.72
CA VAL A 68 -3.61 -26.13 6.96
C VAL A 68 -3.57 -27.31 5.99
N ALA A 69 -3.19 -27.11 4.71
CA ALA A 69 -3.08 -28.19 3.71
C ALA A 69 -2.15 -29.32 4.13
N PHE A 70 -1.13 -28.99 4.93
CA PHE A 70 -0.10 -29.94 5.36
C PHE A 70 -0.38 -30.56 6.73
N THR A 71 -1.49 -30.18 7.38
CA THR A 71 -1.88 -30.75 8.67
C THR A 71 -2.57 -32.12 8.49
N PRO A 72 -2.44 -33.04 9.46
CA PRO A 72 -3.15 -34.33 9.41
C PRO A 72 -4.68 -34.17 9.31
N LEU A 73 -5.21 -33.12 9.94
CA LEU A 73 -6.64 -32.76 9.93
C LEU A 73 -7.19 -32.56 8.51
N PHE A 74 -6.34 -32.14 7.56
CA PHE A 74 -6.75 -31.99 6.16
C PHE A 74 -7.17 -33.31 5.50
N ARG A 75 -6.70 -34.46 6.01
CA ARG A 75 -7.07 -35.78 5.51
C ARG A 75 -8.44 -36.25 6.02
N GLU A 76 -8.95 -35.63 7.08
CA GLU A 76 -10.22 -35.97 7.70
C GLU A 76 -11.39 -35.13 7.16
N LEU A 77 -11.10 -34.12 6.33
CA LEU A 77 -12.11 -33.26 5.70
C LEU A 77 -12.98 -34.03 4.70
N GLU A 78 -14.29 -33.81 4.77
CA GLU A 78 -15.22 -34.26 3.73
C GLU A 78 -14.88 -33.65 2.36
N THR A 79 -15.30 -34.33 1.30
CA THR A 79 -15.01 -33.94 -0.09
C THR A 79 -15.46 -32.51 -0.41
N LEU A 80 -16.60 -32.08 0.16
CA LEU A 80 -17.13 -30.74 -0.02
C LEU A 80 -16.28 -29.67 0.67
N ASP A 81 -15.86 -29.91 1.92
CA ASP A 81 -15.01 -28.96 2.66
C ASP A 81 -13.62 -28.84 2.03
N ARG A 82 -13.11 -29.92 1.43
CA ARG A 82 -11.87 -29.90 0.64
C ARG A 82 -12.00 -29.02 -0.61
N ALA A 83 -13.14 -29.06 -1.30
CA ALA A 83 -13.38 -28.20 -2.47
C ALA A 83 -13.49 -26.72 -2.05
N ILE A 84 -14.17 -26.43 -0.94
CA ILE A 84 -14.22 -25.08 -0.35
C ILE A 84 -12.80 -24.61 0.00
N TYR A 85 -12.00 -25.45 0.64
CA TYR A 85 -10.60 -25.13 0.98
C TYR A 85 -9.78 -24.75 -0.25
N VAL A 86 -9.78 -25.59 -1.30
CA VAL A 86 -9.00 -25.32 -2.53
C VAL A 86 -9.45 -24.01 -3.18
N THR A 87 -10.78 -23.79 -3.26
CA THR A 87 -11.35 -22.53 -3.77
C THR A 87 -10.87 -21.34 -2.94
N THR A 88 -10.86 -21.47 -1.62
CA THR A 88 -10.40 -20.44 -0.68
C THR A 88 -8.93 -20.10 -0.90
N VAL A 89 -8.06 -21.10 -1.08
CA VAL A 89 -6.63 -20.90 -1.34
C VAL A 89 -6.42 -20.17 -2.67
N VAL A 90 -7.15 -20.56 -3.72
CA VAL A 90 -7.07 -19.88 -5.04
C VAL A 90 -7.54 -18.43 -4.94
N LEU A 91 -8.63 -18.17 -4.23
CA LEU A 91 -9.10 -16.79 -3.97
C LEU A 91 -8.06 -15.98 -3.20
N GLY A 92 -7.43 -16.56 -2.18
CA GLY A 92 -6.39 -15.90 -1.39
C GLY A 92 -5.14 -15.56 -2.21
N ALA A 93 -4.72 -16.48 -3.09
CA ALA A 93 -3.62 -16.24 -4.03
C ALA A 93 -3.95 -15.12 -5.02
N ALA A 94 -5.16 -15.13 -5.58
CA ALA A 94 -5.63 -14.09 -6.50
C ALA A 94 -5.75 -12.72 -5.82
N ALA A 95 -6.28 -12.67 -4.58
CA ALA A 95 -6.35 -11.45 -3.77
C ALA A 95 -4.95 -10.88 -3.51
N THR A 96 -4.02 -11.74 -3.11
CA THR A 96 -2.62 -11.35 -2.85
C THR A 96 -1.97 -10.78 -4.11
N GLY A 97 -2.12 -11.45 -5.26
CA GLY A 97 -1.59 -10.97 -6.54
C GLY A 97 -2.19 -9.62 -6.96
N ALA A 98 -3.51 -9.45 -6.81
CA ALA A 98 -4.20 -8.21 -7.14
C ALA A 98 -3.77 -7.04 -6.25
N LEU A 99 -3.55 -7.28 -4.95
CA LEU A 99 -3.11 -6.25 -4.00
C LEU A 99 -1.63 -5.86 -4.15
N ILE A 100 -0.78 -6.76 -4.66
CA ILE A 100 0.64 -6.48 -4.94
C ILE A 100 0.81 -5.66 -6.23
N ALA A 101 -0.10 -5.80 -7.18
CA ALA A 101 0.02 -5.23 -8.52
C ALA A 101 0.25 -3.70 -8.59
N PRO A 102 -0.34 -2.83 -7.74
CA PRO A 102 -0.08 -1.39 -7.76
C PRO A 102 1.39 -1.04 -7.49
N VAL A 103 2.05 -1.81 -6.61
CA VAL A 103 3.48 -1.65 -6.31
C VAL A 103 4.31 -2.02 -7.54
N SER A 104 3.95 -3.10 -8.23
CA SER A 104 4.59 -3.49 -9.49
C SER A 104 4.40 -2.42 -10.56
N ILE A 105 3.17 -1.94 -10.77
CA ILE A 105 2.84 -0.91 -11.76
C ILE A 105 3.64 0.36 -11.51
N HIS A 106 3.67 0.85 -10.28
CA HIS A 106 4.46 2.05 -9.93
C HIS A 106 5.95 1.84 -10.17
N ARG A 107 6.51 0.69 -9.77
CA ARG A 107 7.93 0.38 -9.98
C ARG A 107 8.28 0.26 -11.47
N PHE A 108 7.40 -0.28 -12.30
CA PHE A 108 7.63 -0.39 -13.75
C PHE A 108 7.44 0.94 -14.50
N LEU A 109 6.56 1.83 -14.04
CA LEU A 109 6.24 3.08 -14.73
C LEU A 109 6.90 4.34 -14.15
N SER A 110 7.64 4.24 -13.04
CA SER A 110 8.32 5.39 -12.40
C SER A 110 9.25 6.17 -13.34
N GLY A 111 9.65 5.61 -14.49
CA GLY A 111 10.47 6.27 -15.51
C GLY A 111 9.75 6.78 -16.77
N GLN A 112 8.47 6.44 -17.00
CA GLN A 112 7.74 6.82 -18.22
C GLN A 112 6.53 7.70 -17.88
N ARG A 113 6.01 8.50 -18.82
CA ARG A 113 4.82 9.34 -18.61
C ARG A 113 3.65 8.44 -18.16
N MET A 114 3.29 8.52 -16.89
CA MET A 114 2.16 7.77 -16.31
C MET A 114 0.90 8.17 -17.08
N LYS A 115 0.34 7.24 -17.86
CA LYS A 115 -0.96 7.46 -18.51
C LYS A 115 -2.04 7.24 -17.47
N ASP A 116 -3.04 8.12 -17.44
CA ASP A 116 -4.17 8.05 -16.50
C ASP A 116 -4.86 6.67 -16.53
N ASP A 117 -4.90 6.03 -17.70
CA ASP A 117 -5.44 4.68 -17.90
C ASP A 117 -4.78 3.61 -17.01
N VAL A 118 -3.47 3.72 -16.76
CA VAL A 118 -2.73 2.73 -15.96
C VAL A 118 -3.02 2.88 -14.47
N VAL A 119 -3.22 4.12 -14.02
CA VAL A 119 -3.62 4.42 -12.64
C VAL A 119 -5.04 3.92 -12.39
N GLU A 120 -5.96 4.10 -13.36
CA GLU A 120 -7.31 3.57 -13.24
C GLU A 120 -7.32 2.03 -13.22
N ALA A 121 -6.51 1.38 -14.06
CA ALA A 121 -6.34 -0.07 -14.05
C ALA A 121 -5.81 -0.58 -12.70
N ALA A 122 -4.82 0.10 -12.11
CA ALA A 122 -4.30 -0.22 -10.78
C ALA A 122 -5.39 -0.10 -9.70
N GLY A 123 -6.21 0.96 -9.75
CA GLY A 123 -7.34 1.14 -8.84
C GLY A 123 -8.39 0.03 -8.97
N ARG A 124 -8.74 -0.37 -10.20
CA ARG A 124 -9.68 -1.49 -10.44
C ARG A 124 -9.13 -2.82 -9.89
N LEU A 125 -7.82 -3.04 -10.02
CA LEU A 125 -7.18 -4.24 -9.52
C LEU A 125 -7.13 -4.28 -7.98
N MET A 126 -6.91 -3.13 -7.33
CA MET A 126 -7.03 -3.02 -5.86
C MET A 126 -8.46 -3.32 -5.39
N MET A 127 -9.47 -2.76 -6.05
CA MET A 127 -10.88 -3.05 -5.73
C MET A 127 -11.20 -4.53 -5.91
N CYS A 128 -10.75 -5.15 -7.01
CA CYS A 128 -10.88 -6.59 -7.23
C CYS A 128 -10.19 -7.40 -6.12
N GLY A 129 -8.97 -7.02 -5.74
CA GLY A 129 -8.22 -7.63 -4.65
C GLY A 129 -8.95 -7.58 -3.31
N MET A 130 -9.62 -6.46 -2.99
CA MET A 130 -10.45 -6.36 -1.80
C MET A 130 -11.69 -7.26 -1.84
N VAL A 131 -12.36 -7.41 -3.00
CA VAL A 131 -13.47 -8.37 -3.15
C VAL A 131 -12.98 -9.79 -2.91
N LEU A 132 -11.90 -10.19 -3.58
CA LEU A 132 -11.32 -11.52 -3.47
C LEU A 132 -10.87 -11.83 -2.04
N LEU A 133 -10.31 -10.83 -1.34
CA LEU A 133 -9.94 -10.95 0.06
C LEU A 133 -11.18 -11.20 0.96
N ALA A 134 -12.25 -10.42 0.77
CA ALA A 134 -13.48 -10.60 1.54
C ALA A 134 -14.04 -12.02 1.37
N LEU A 135 -14.07 -12.49 0.12
CA LEU A 135 -14.51 -13.85 -0.21
C LEU A 135 -13.59 -14.90 0.41
N THR A 136 -12.27 -14.70 0.37
CA THR A 136 -11.28 -15.60 0.99
C THR A 136 -11.53 -15.74 2.49
N ILE A 137 -11.72 -14.61 3.19
CA ILE A 137 -12.02 -14.62 4.62
C ILE A 137 -13.36 -15.30 4.90
N GLY A 138 -14.40 -14.98 4.10
CA GLY A 138 -15.73 -15.60 4.23
C GLY A 138 -15.70 -17.11 4.04
N CYS A 139 -15.03 -17.61 2.99
CA CYS A 139 -14.89 -19.05 2.74
C CYS A 139 -14.03 -19.74 3.81
N THR A 140 -12.97 -19.08 4.31
CA THR A 140 -12.17 -19.58 5.43
C THR A 140 -13.03 -19.74 6.68
N LEU A 141 -13.80 -18.70 7.02
CA LEU A 141 -14.67 -18.70 8.19
C LEU A 141 -15.77 -19.76 8.08
N LEU A 142 -16.36 -19.91 6.88
CA LEU A 142 -17.34 -20.95 6.60
C LEU A 142 -16.75 -22.34 6.81
N LEU A 143 -15.54 -22.60 6.31
CA LEU A 143 -14.87 -23.88 6.47
C LEU A 143 -14.62 -24.19 7.95
N ILE A 144 -14.11 -23.23 8.71
CA ILE A 144 -13.84 -23.40 10.14
C ILE A 144 -15.15 -23.62 10.92
N LEU A 145 -16.19 -22.82 10.65
CA LEU A 145 -17.45 -22.93 11.36
C LEU A 145 -18.21 -24.21 11.00
N ARG A 146 -18.17 -24.67 9.75
CA ARG A 146 -18.74 -25.98 9.36
C ARG A 146 -18.05 -27.13 10.10
N PHE A 147 -16.75 -27.00 10.35
CA PHE A 147 -15.99 -28.00 11.09
C PHE A 147 -16.31 -28.00 12.60
N VAL A 148 -16.52 -26.82 13.20
CA VAL A 148 -16.70 -26.68 14.67
C VAL A 148 -18.17 -26.72 15.10
N VAL A 149 -19.09 -26.18 14.30
CA VAL A 149 -20.49 -25.94 14.68
C VAL A 149 -21.42 -26.74 13.77
N PRO A 150 -22.19 -27.70 14.32
CA PRO A 150 -23.18 -28.42 13.54
C PRO A 150 -24.39 -27.54 13.20
N GLY A 151 -24.86 -27.61 11.94
CA GLY A 151 -26.12 -27.01 11.48
C GLY A 151 -25.99 -25.61 10.85
N VAL A 152 -27.15 -24.96 10.66
CA VAL A 152 -27.28 -23.69 9.89
C VAL A 152 -26.68 -22.46 10.57
N LEU A 153 -26.26 -22.58 11.82
CA LEU A 153 -25.66 -21.46 12.57
C LEU A 153 -24.35 -20.98 11.93
N ALA A 154 -23.57 -21.91 11.36
CA ALA A 154 -22.34 -21.58 10.64
C ALA A 154 -22.61 -20.62 9.46
N GLU A 155 -23.62 -20.94 8.64
CA GLU A 155 -23.99 -20.13 7.48
C GLU A 155 -24.52 -18.75 7.89
N MET A 156 -25.33 -18.68 8.94
CA MET A 156 -25.86 -17.43 9.48
C MET A 156 -24.75 -16.50 9.99
N LEU A 157 -23.76 -17.04 10.71
CA LEU A 157 -22.62 -16.25 11.19
C LEU A 157 -21.77 -15.73 10.04
N VAL A 158 -21.47 -16.58 9.04
CA VAL A 158 -20.72 -16.16 7.85
C VAL A 158 -21.49 -15.10 7.08
N ALA A 159 -22.80 -15.26 6.89
CA ALA A 159 -23.64 -14.28 6.23
C ALA A 159 -23.62 -12.93 6.96
N GLY A 160 -23.67 -12.93 8.30
CA GLY A 160 -23.55 -11.74 9.12
C GLY A 160 -22.20 -11.02 8.96
N VAL A 161 -21.09 -11.77 8.98
CA VAL A 161 -19.73 -11.21 8.77
C VAL A 161 -19.56 -10.68 7.35
N MET A 162 -20.06 -11.41 6.34
CA MET A 162 -20.00 -10.96 4.95
C MET A 162 -20.85 -9.72 4.70
N LEU A 163 -22.02 -9.63 5.34
CA LEU A 163 -22.84 -8.41 5.31
C LEU A 163 -22.11 -7.24 5.95
N TRP A 164 -21.46 -7.46 7.10
CA TRP A 164 -20.64 -6.44 7.75
C TRP A 164 -19.49 -5.96 6.86
N PHE A 165 -18.76 -6.86 6.20
CA PHE A 165 -17.74 -6.48 5.20
C PHE A 165 -18.34 -5.70 4.04
N GLY A 166 -19.49 -6.13 3.50
CA GLY A 166 -20.21 -5.40 2.46
C GLY A 166 -20.53 -3.96 2.87
N LEU A 167 -21.00 -3.78 4.11
CA LEU A 167 -21.34 -2.47 4.66
C LEU A 167 -20.10 -1.60 4.89
N CYS A 168 -19.08 -2.12 5.58
CA CYS A 168 -17.90 -1.36 5.93
C CYS A 168 -17.01 -1.05 4.71
N TRP A 169 -16.85 -1.99 3.78
CA TRP A 169 -15.91 -1.85 2.67
C TRP A 169 -16.53 -1.25 1.41
N TYR A 170 -17.84 -1.39 1.19
CA TYR A 170 -18.51 -0.88 -0.01
C TYR A 170 -19.55 0.18 0.30
N ALA A 171 -20.46 -0.06 1.26
CA ALA A 171 -21.52 0.91 1.54
C ALA A 171 -20.97 2.21 2.13
N LEU A 172 -19.99 2.14 3.04
CA LEU A 172 -19.36 3.31 3.63
C LEU A 172 -18.65 4.20 2.60
N PRO A 173 -17.71 3.70 1.76
CA PRO A 173 -17.07 4.54 0.74
C PRO A 173 -18.04 5.03 -0.33
N LEU A 174 -19.04 4.23 -0.73
CA LEU A 174 -20.08 4.68 -1.66
C LEU A 174 -20.93 5.81 -1.06
N TYR A 175 -21.27 5.72 0.22
CA TYR A 175 -22.00 6.77 0.94
C TYR A 175 -21.17 8.05 1.06
N LEU A 176 -19.89 7.95 1.43
CA LEU A 176 -18.98 9.10 1.50
C LEU A 176 -18.82 9.76 0.13
N ARG A 177 -18.66 8.98 -0.94
CA ARG A 177 -18.55 9.49 -2.32
C ARG A 177 -19.81 10.27 -2.72
N ARG A 178 -21.01 9.70 -2.50
CA ARG A 178 -22.28 10.37 -2.78
C ARG A 178 -22.48 11.66 -1.97
N ARG A 179 -21.95 11.74 -0.76
CA ARG A 179 -22.04 12.94 0.10
C ARG A 179 -21.04 14.02 -0.33
N GLY A 180 -19.86 13.64 -0.81
CA GLY A 180 -18.88 14.55 -1.40
C GLY A 180 -19.41 15.26 -2.64
N ASP A 181 -20.03 14.52 -3.57
CA ASP A 181 -20.63 15.08 -4.79
C ASP A 181 -21.78 16.05 -4.53
N ARG A 182 -22.47 15.93 -3.39
CA ARG A 182 -23.52 16.86 -2.97
C ARG A 182 -22.96 18.17 -2.43
N ARG A 183 -21.78 18.15 -1.80
CA ARG A 183 -21.17 19.31 -1.14
C ARG A 183 -20.50 20.25 -2.13
N SER A 184 -19.90 19.72 -3.21
CA SER A 184 -19.34 20.53 -4.30
C SER A 184 -20.42 21.32 -5.06
N ARG A 185 -21.60 20.73 -5.28
CA ARG A 185 -22.74 21.44 -5.91
C ARG A 185 -23.29 22.60 -5.08
N THR A 186 -23.05 22.65 -3.78
CA THR A 186 -23.52 23.73 -2.90
C THR A 186 -22.49 24.86 -2.78
N THR A 187 -21.22 24.63 -3.14
CA THR A 187 -20.17 25.67 -3.13
C THR A 187 -20.10 26.43 -4.46
N ASP A 188 -20.58 25.83 -5.56
CA ASP A 188 -20.70 26.46 -6.88
C ASP A 188 -22.07 27.15 -7.12
N ALA A 189 -22.94 27.22 -6.10
CA ALA A 189 -24.25 27.87 -6.14
C ALA A 189 -24.30 29.04 -5.16
#